data_AF-A0A662ANT6-F1
#
_entry.id   AF-A0A662ANT6-F1
#
_cell.length_a   1.000
_cell.length_b   1.000
_cell.length_c   1.000
_cell.angle_alpha   90.00
_cell.angle_beta   90.00
_cell.angle_gamma   90.00
#
_symmetry.space_group_name_H-M   'P 1'
#
loop_
_entity.id
_entity.type
_entity.pdbx_description
1 polymer ?
#
loop_
_entity_poly.entity_id
_entity_poly.type
_entity_poly.pdbx_seq_one_letter_code
_entity_poly.pdbx_strand_id
1 'polypeptide(L)'
;MKKNILNILGLISISLLIMGNVQAQQWTIDPELKDAQLKVAYDEASIDAGRAAYEKNCKVCHLEISAIEKNDRAAGAAPNLGNQEFHKSNTDGEIYCKISHGNGAGMPPYESMISEDDRWKLVAYFRSYCDSYEAPISDDAAPTVVAEKFEGTITNMTLSYDVESKIASVVLEGKDSAGNKVIPKNVKVSVYVKRYFGNLPLCTDKKTDDKGMITTELGAVPTDTNGFVTIIATANDGKVSAEASVQLNEGWTWENPLDGEHMWATRDKTPLWLLISYLSVTIGVMLVIGWAAFQMFRIYNLRER
;
A
#
# COMPACT_ATOMS: atom_id res chain seq x y z
N MET A 1 34.90 13.76 -49.48
CA MET A 1 35.18 14.27 -48.12
C MET A 1 34.11 15.21 -47.57
N LYS A 2 33.72 16.30 -48.26
CA LYS A 2 32.73 17.28 -47.72
C LYS A 2 31.36 16.70 -47.33
N LYS A 3 30.84 15.71 -48.07
CA LYS A 3 29.52 15.09 -47.80
C LYS A 3 29.51 14.22 -46.53
N ASN A 4 30.64 13.61 -46.18
CA ASN A 4 30.77 12.77 -44.98
C ASN A 4 30.93 13.64 -43.72
N ILE A 5 31.58 14.81 -43.84
CA ILE A 5 31.72 15.78 -42.74
C ILE A 5 30.36 16.39 -42.36
N LEU A 6 29.50 16.68 -43.34
CA LEU A 6 28.16 17.21 -43.08
C LEU A 6 27.24 16.19 -42.39
N ASN A 7 27.35 14.90 -42.73
CA ASN A 7 26.58 13.84 -42.08
C ASN A 7 27.08 13.54 -40.65
N ILE A 8 28.39 13.67 -40.40
CA ILE A 8 28.97 13.51 -39.05
C ILE A 8 28.57 14.69 -38.15
N LEU A 9 28.59 15.92 -38.66
CA LEU A 9 28.11 17.10 -37.92
C LEU A 9 26.61 17.02 -37.61
N GLY A 10 25.80 16.50 -38.53
CA GLY A 10 24.37 16.26 -38.30
C GLY A 10 24.09 15.24 -37.20
N LEU A 11 24.86 14.14 -37.14
CA LEU A 11 24.74 13.12 -36.09
C LEU A 11 25.21 13.63 -34.72
N ILE A 12 26.25 14.46 -34.66
CA ILE A 12 26.73 15.07 -33.41
C ILE A 12 25.69 16.07 -32.88
N SER A 13 25.05 16.85 -33.76
CA SER A 13 24.01 17.79 -33.37
C SER A 13 22.73 17.12 -32.86
N ILE A 14 22.37 15.94 -33.41
CA ILE A 14 21.24 15.12 -32.92
C ILE A 14 21.58 14.45 -31.60
N SER A 15 22.82 14.00 -31.40
CA SER A 15 23.27 13.42 -30.13
C SER A 15 23.33 14.46 -28.99
N LEU A 16 23.72 15.71 -29.29
CA LEU A 16 23.69 16.81 -28.32
C LEU A 16 22.27 17.23 -27.92
N LEU A 17 21.29 17.08 -28.83
CA LEU A 17 19.86 17.36 -28.54
C LEU A 17 19.23 16.34 -27.59
N ILE A 18 19.76 15.12 -27.51
CA ILE A 18 19.25 14.06 -26.61
C ILE A 18 19.76 14.25 -25.17
N MET A 19 20.88 14.95 -24.97
CA MET A 19 21.48 15.18 -23.64
C MET A 19 20.89 16.37 -22.86
N GLY A 20 19.92 17.10 -23.43
CA GLY A 20 19.37 18.33 -22.84
C GLY A 20 18.30 18.17 -21.74
N ASN A 21 17.83 16.97 -21.43
CA ASN A 21 16.68 16.76 -20.53
C ASN A 21 16.98 15.91 -19.28
N VAL A 22 18.23 15.82 -18.84
CA VAL A 22 18.55 15.35 -17.48
C VAL A 22 18.70 16.58 -16.57
N GLN A 23 17.62 17.35 -16.40
CA GLN A 23 17.52 18.18 -15.21
C GLN A 23 16.97 17.27 -14.11
N ALA A 24 17.82 16.93 -13.14
CA ALA A 24 17.33 16.50 -11.84
C ALA A 24 16.46 17.64 -11.31
N GLN A 25 15.14 17.47 -11.38
CA GLN A 25 14.18 18.49 -10.98
C GLN A 25 14.38 18.75 -9.48
N GLN A 26 14.97 19.90 -9.16
CA GLN A 26 15.26 20.25 -7.78
C GLN A 26 13.98 20.67 -7.09
N TRP A 27 13.75 20.11 -5.90
CA TRP A 27 12.67 20.55 -5.03
C TRP A 27 12.86 22.03 -4.72
N THR A 28 11.93 22.87 -5.17
CA THR A 28 11.94 24.30 -4.85
C THR A 28 11.28 24.43 -3.49
N ILE A 29 12.09 24.53 -2.43
CA ILE A 29 11.62 24.60 -1.05
C ILE A 29 11.77 26.05 -0.58
N ASP A 30 10.68 26.65 -0.11
CA ASP A 30 10.71 28.00 0.45
C ASP A 30 11.64 28.05 1.68
N PRO A 31 12.45 29.12 1.84
CA PRO A 31 13.38 29.23 2.97
C PRO A 31 12.70 29.10 4.33
N GLU A 32 11.47 29.61 4.48
CA GLU A 32 10.71 29.53 5.74
C GLU A 32 10.32 28.09 6.10
N LEU A 33 10.04 27.25 5.10
CA LEU A 33 9.75 25.83 5.32
C LEU A 33 11.03 25.03 5.56
N LYS A 34 12.20 25.52 5.12
CA LYS A 34 13.47 24.81 5.34
C LYS A 34 13.86 24.76 6.81
N ASP A 35 13.57 25.84 7.55
CA ASP A 35 13.89 25.94 8.98
C ASP A 35 12.74 25.45 9.88
N ALA A 36 11.63 25.01 9.30
CA ALA A 36 10.49 24.50 10.06
C ALA A 36 10.85 23.18 10.76
N GLN A 37 10.59 23.15 12.06
CA GLN A 37 10.73 21.99 12.94
C GLN A 37 9.43 21.17 12.97
N LEU A 38 9.51 19.94 13.48
CA LEU A 38 8.35 19.09 13.70
C LEU A 38 7.27 19.82 14.52
N LYS A 39 6.06 19.98 13.95
CA LYS A 39 4.93 20.68 14.58
C LYS A 39 3.94 19.77 15.31
N VAL A 40 4.34 18.54 15.61
CA VAL A 40 3.53 17.56 16.35
C VAL A 40 4.38 16.94 17.45
N ALA A 41 3.74 16.41 18.48
CA ALA A 41 4.44 15.67 19.53
C ALA A 41 5.20 14.48 18.93
N TYR A 42 6.47 14.33 19.29
CA TYR A 42 7.25 13.16 18.92
C TYR A 42 6.99 12.03 19.93
N ASP A 43 5.81 11.43 19.85
CA ASP A 43 5.34 10.37 20.72
C ASP A 43 4.84 9.15 19.92
N GLU A 44 4.56 8.06 20.63
CA GLU A 44 4.08 6.82 20.03
C GLU A 44 2.77 7.04 19.26
N ALA A 45 1.86 7.88 19.77
CA ALA A 45 0.57 8.14 19.16
C ALA A 45 0.69 8.84 17.80
N SER A 46 1.57 9.83 17.70
CA SER A 46 1.83 10.60 16.48
C SER A 46 2.59 9.77 15.46
N ILE A 47 3.55 8.95 15.90
CA ILE A 47 4.26 7.99 15.06
C ILE A 47 3.28 6.94 14.50
N ASP A 48 2.37 6.40 15.31
CA ASP A 48 1.38 5.42 14.88
C ASP A 48 0.36 6.00 13.89
N ALA A 49 -0.11 7.22 14.15
CA ALA A 49 -0.99 7.92 13.22
C ALA A 49 -0.28 8.19 11.88
N GLY A 50 1.01 8.56 11.92
CA GLY A 50 1.84 8.71 10.74
C GLY A 50 2.03 7.39 9.98
N ARG A 51 2.25 6.29 10.69
CA ARG A 51 2.32 4.94 10.10
C ARG A 51 1.04 4.57 9.36
N ALA A 52 -0.12 4.78 10.00
CA ALA A 52 -1.42 4.50 9.37
C ALA A 52 -1.62 5.34 8.10
N ALA A 53 -1.23 6.62 8.12
CA ALA A 53 -1.25 7.49 6.94
C ALA A 53 -0.28 6.99 5.85
N TYR A 54 0.88 6.47 6.23
CA TYR A 54 1.89 5.93 5.31
C TYR A 54 1.40 4.68 4.60
N GLU A 55 0.83 3.73 5.33
CA GLU A 55 0.29 2.49 4.77
C GLU A 55 -0.81 2.76 3.74
N LYS A 56 -1.66 3.76 4.02
CA LYS A 56 -2.77 4.14 3.15
C LYS A 56 -2.31 4.84 1.87
N ASN A 57 -1.32 5.72 1.94
CA ASN A 57 -1.03 6.67 0.85
C ASN A 57 0.35 6.49 0.20
N CYS A 58 1.34 5.99 0.92
CA CYS A 58 2.74 6.07 0.50
C CYS A 58 3.34 4.69 0.18
N LYS A 59 2.92 3.64 0.90
CA LYS A 59 3.48 2.28 0.82
C LYS A 59 3.40 1.65 -0.58
N VAL A 60 2.43 2.05 -1.40
CA VAL A 60 2.29 1.55 -2.78
C VAL A 60 3.55 1.78 -3.65
N CYS A 61 4.22 2.92 -3.46
CA CYS A 61 5.44 3.26 -4.18
C CYS A 61 6.67 3.13 -3.28
N HIS A 62 6.55 3.56 -2.02
CA HIS A 62 7.66 3.56 -1.08
C HIS A 62 7.84 2.25 -0.31
N LEU A 63 7.07 1.19 -0.60
CA LEU A 63 7.21 -0.16 -0.03
C LEU A 63 7.32 -0.17 1.51
N GLU A 64 7.94 -1.18 2.09
CA GLU A 64 8.20 -1.20 3.54
C GLU A 64 9.41 -0.30 3.88
N ILE A 65 9.34 0.41 5.01
CA ILE A 65 10.45 1.23 5.49
C ILE A 65 11.37 0.37 6.35
N SER A 66 12.67 0.51 6.15
CA SER A 66 13.68 -0.11 7.00
C SER A 66 14.80 0.89 7.29
N ALA A 67 15.34 0.84 8.52
CA ALA A 67 16.50 1.65 8.89
C ALA A 67 17.75 1.12 8.16
N ILE A 68 18.27 1.90 7.23
CA ILE A 68 19.44 1.58 6.41
C ILE A 68 20.35 2.81 6.27
N GLU A 69 21.66 2.64 6.12
CA GLU A 69 22.57 3.80 6.01
C GLU A 69 22.38 4.59 4.70
N LYS A 70 22.19 3.88 3.59
CA LYS A 70 22.03 4.45 2.24
C LYS A 70 20.85 3.80 1.52
N ASN A 71 20.21 4.54 0.62
CA ASN A 71 19.08 4.04 -0.15
C ASN A 71 19.46 2.76 -0.93
N ASP A 72 18.70 1.69 -0.70
CA ASP A 72 18.88 0.36 -1.28
C ASP A 72 18.10 0.14 -2.58
N ARG A 73 17.40 1.18 -3.06
CA ARG A 73 16.52 1.11 -4.24
C ARG A 73 17.18 1.68 -5.47
N ALA A 74 16.79 1.14 -6.63
CA ALA A 74 17.28 1.58 -7.93
C ALA A 74 17.05 3.08 -8.15
N ALA A 75 17.99 3.72 -8.86
CA ALA A 75 17.86 5.12 -9.24
C ALA A 75 16.57 5.35 -10.06
N GLY A 76 15.79 6.37 -9.67
CA GLY A 76 14.48 6.66 -10.28
C GLY A 76 13.29 5.94 -9.62
N ALA A 77 13.53 4.91 -8.79
CA ALA A 77 12.49 4.35 -7.92
C ALA A 77 12.27 5.24 -6.69
N ALA A 78 11.08 5.16 -6.10
CA ALA A 78 10.78 5.84 -4.85
C ALA A 78 11.70 5.30 -3.73
N PRO A 79 12.47 6.18 -3.04
CA PRO A 79 13.50 5.75 -2.09
C PRO A 79 12.90 5.10 -0.84
N ASN A 80 13.71 4.30 -0.15
CA ASN A 80 13.40 3.83 1.19
C ASN A 80 13.47 5.01 2.15
N LEU A 81 12.35 5.34 2.82
CA LEU A 81 12.26 6.55 3.64
C LEU A 81 12.94 6.44 5.01
N GLY A 82 13.48 5.26 5.36
CA GLY A 82 14.27 5.03 6.57
C GLY A 82 15.78 5.13 6.34
N ASN A 83 16.20 5.61 5.15
CA ASN A 83 17.62 5.73 4.84
C ASN A 83 18.25 6.94 5.57
N GLN A 84 19.37 6.72 6.26
CA GLN A 84 19.99 7.75 7.10
C GLN A 84 20.51 8.94 6.30
N GLU A 85 21.00 8.73 5.07
CA GLU A 85 21.47 9.81 4.18
C GLU A 85 20.34 10.81 3.84
N PHE A 86 19.12 10.32 3.60
CA PHE A 86 17.92 11.12 3.41
C PHE A 86 17.61 11.93 4.66
N HIS A 87 17.62 11.32 5.84
CA HIS A 87 17.37 12.02 7.10
C HIS A 87 18.41 13.09 7.41
N LYS A 88 19.69 12.84 7.10
CA LYS A 88 20.79 13.80 7.30
C LYS A 88 20.75 14.97 6.31
N SER A 89 20.24 14.71 5.12
CA SER A 89 20.23 15.69 4.02
C SER A 89 18.91 16.46 3.91
N ASN A 90 17.95 16.22 4.81
CA ASN A 90 16.64 16.88 4.79
C ASN A 90 16.22 17.29 6.21
N THR A 91 15.81 18.54 6.39
CA THR A 91 15.15 19.02 7.62
C THR A 91 13.70 18.52 7.70
N ASP A 92 13.06 18.67 8.86
CA ASP A 92 11.66 18.25 9.07
C ASP A 92 10.72 18.98 8.11
N GLY A 93 10.90 20.29 7.97
CA GLY A 93 10.14 21.10 7.04
C GLY A 93 10.45 20.81 5.57
N GLU A 94 11.68 20.39 5.21
CA GLU A 94 11.97 19.91 3.86
C GLU A 94 11.22 18.61 3.55
N ILE A 95 11.15 17.67 4.50
CA ILE A 95 10.35 16.44 4.36
C ILE A 95 8.86 16.79 4.24
N TYR A 96 8.35 17.67 5.10
CA TYR A 96 6.96 18.14 5.05
C TYR A 96 6.62 18.78 3.69
N CYS A 97 7.49 19.64 3.17
CA CYS A 97 7.32 20.28 1.86
C CYS A 97 7.29 19.24 0.73
N LYS A 98 8.17 18.24 0.79
CA LYS A 98 8.20 17.14 -0.19
C LYS A 98 6.91 16.33 -0.22
N ILE A 99 6.33 16.04 0.95
CA ILE A 99 5.01 15.38 1.06
C ILE A 99 3.91 16.28 0.48
N SER A 100 3.93 17.56 0.86
CA SER A 100 2.89 18.52 0.52
C SER A 100 2.77 18.77 -0.98
N HIS A 101 3.90 19.06 -1.63
CA HIS A 101 3.92 19.51 -3.01
C HIS A 101 4.26 18.41 -4.02
N GLY A 102 4.87 17.29 -3.57
CA GLY A 102 5.36 16.26 -4.48
C GLY A 102 6.42 16.80 -5.47
N ASN A 103 6.90 15.95 -6.38
CA ASN A 103 7.92 16.34 -7.36
C ASN A 103 7.38 16.48 -8.80
N GLY A 104 6.08 16.26 -9.01
CA GLY A 104 5.42 16.34 -10.31
C GLY A 104 5.82 15.26 -11.34
N ALA A 105 6.97 14.61 -11.18
CA ALA A 105 7.53 13.61 -12.10
C ALA A 105 7.29 12.15 -11.69
N GLY A 106 6.80 11.91 -10.47
CA GLY A 106 6.49 10.55 -9.98
C GLY A 106 5.87 10.47 -8.58
N MET A 107 5.93 11.55 -7.80
CA MET A 107 5.29 11.70 -6.49
C MET A 107 4.23 12.80 -6.55
N PRO A 108 2.93 12.48 -6.34
CA PRO A 108 1.85 13.46 -6.37
C PRO A 108 1.90 14.40 -5.14
N PRO A 109 1.31 15.61 -5.23
CA PRO A 109 1.10 16.48 -4.09
C PRO A 109 0.04 15.91 -3.15
N TYR A 110 0.32 15.84 -1.85
CA TYR A 110 -0.63 15.32 -0.86
C TYR A 110 -1.36 16.40 -0.06
N GLU A 111 -1.06 17.68 -0.29
CA GLU A 111 -1.68 18.79 0.45
C GLU A 111 -3.21 18.79 0.44
N SER A 112 -3.82 18.41 -0.67
CA SER A 112 -5.28 18.36 -0.82
C SER A 112 -5.90 17.05 -0.31
N MET A 113 -5.10 16.03 -0.04
CA MET A 113 -5.55 14.68 0.29
C MET A 113 -5.29 14.29 1.75
N ILE A 114 -4.26 14.89 2.37
CA ILE A 114 -3.81 14.59 3.73
C ILE A 114 -3.78 15.91 4.51
N SER A 115 -4.38 15.91 5.70
CA SER A 115 -4.41 17.10 6.57
C SER A 115 -2.99 17.58 6.91
N GLU A 116 -2.82 18.86 7.25
CA GLU A 116 -1.52 19.37 7.71
C GLU A 116 -0.99 18.58 8.92
N ASP A 117 -1.86 18.30 9.90
CA ASP A 117 -1.52 17.53 11.10
C ASP A 117 -1.06 16.10 10.75
N ASP A 118 -1.75 15.39 9.86
CA ASP A 118 -1.36 14.04 9.42
C ASP A 118 -0.07 14.06 8.57
N ARG A 119 0.19 15.14 7.81
CA ARG A 119 1.46 15.32 7.11
C ARG A 119 2.62 15.51 8.09
N TRP A 120 2.44 16.23 9.20
CA TRP A 120 3.46 16.31 10.25
C TRP A 120 3.65 14.99 11.00
N LYS A 121 2.58 14.23 11.24
CA LYS A 121 2.66 12.86 11.79
C LYS A 121 3.42 11.91 10.86
N LEU A 122 3.28 12.05 9.53
CA LEU A 122 4.12 11.33 8.57
C LEU A 122 5.61 11.67 8.73
N VAL A 123 5.96 12.95 8.97
CA VAL A 123 7.34 13.35 9.27
C VAL A 123 7.83 12.69 10.55
N ALA A 124 7.03 12.70 11.63
CA ALA A 124 7.37 12.02 12.89
C ALA A 124 7.60 10.51 12.67
N TYR A 125 6.73 9.85 11.90
CA TYR A 125 6.88 8.45 11.55
C TYR A 125 8.17 8.17 10.77
N PHE A 126 8.53 8.98 9.78
CA PHE A 126 9.80 8.81 9.06
C PHE A 126 11.00 9.02 9.98
N ARG A 127 10.95 10.04 10.85
CA ARG A 127 12.01 10.30 11.83
C ARG A 127 12.20 9.19 12.86
N SER A 128 11.17 8.36 13.10
CA SER A 128 11.29 7.18 13.97
C SER A 128 12.30 6.12 13.48
N TYR A 129 12.70 6.19 12.21
CA TYR A 129 13.75 5.33 11.63
C TYR A 129 15.14 5.97 11.64
N CYS A 130 15.29 7.18 12.20
CA CYS A 130 16.56 7.89 12.30
C CYS A 130 17.09 7.86 13.73
N ASP A 131 18.10 7.01 13.97
CA ASP A 131 18.67 6.79 15.31
C ASP A 131 19.25 8.07 15.94
N SER A 132 19.72 9.02 15.12
CA SER A 132 20.31 10.27 15.58
C SER A 132 19.33 11.46 15.59
N TYR A 133 18.03 11.23 15.45
CA TYR A 133 17.04 12.31 15.45
C TYR A 133 16.72 12.75 16.88
N GLU A 134 16.99 14.02 17.17
CA GLU A 134 16.57 14.66 18.41
C GLU A 134 15.33 15.51 18.12
N ALA A 135 14.20 15.11 18.70
CA ALA A 135 12.95 15.83 18.51
C ALA A 135 13.03 17.23 19.15
N PRO A 136 12.56 18.27 18.46
CA PRO A 136 12.51 19.61 19.02
C PRO A 136 11.54 19.65 20.20
N ILE A 137 11.92 20.35 21.27
CA ILE A 137 11.02 20.64 22.40
C ILE A 137 10.07 21.73 21.90
N SER A 138 8.91 21.34 21.34
CA SER A 138 7.91 22.33 20.92
C SER A 138 7.01 22.70 22.11
N ASP A 139 6.87 24.00 22.37
CA ASP A 139 5.99 24.54 23.42
C ASP A 139 4.49 24.24 23.18
N ASP A 140 4.12 23.83 21.97
CA ASP A 140 2.76 23.42 21.58
C ASP A 140 2.51 21.89 21.66
N ALA A 141 3.54 21.08 21.95
CA ALA A 141 3.37 19.64 22.13
C ALA A 141 3.04 19.31 23.58
N ALA A 142 1.91 18.62 23.78
CA ALA A 142 1.59 17.99 25.06
C ALA A 142 2.75 17.05 25.48
N PRO A 143 2.98 16.87 26.79
CA PRO A 143 4.19 16.23 27.30
C PRO A 143 4.35 14.82 26.73
N THR A 144 5.55 14.55 26.23
CA THR A 144 6.06 13.26 25.81
C THR A 144 5.89 12.25 26.94
N VAL A 145 4.79 11.50 26.92
CA VAL A 145 4.72 10.23 27.64
C VAL A 145 5.41 9.23 26.72
N VAL A 146 6.71 9.08 26.93
CA VAL A 146 7.50 8.00 26.34
C VAL A 146 6.90 6.71 26.91
N ALA A 147 5.96 6.12 26.18
CA ALA A 147 5.38 4.84 26.56
C ALA A 147 6.53 3.82 26.59
N GLU A 148 6.72 3.19 27.76
CA GLU A 148 7.79 2.20 27.95
C GLU A 148 7.65 1.11 26.88
N LYS A 149 8.61 1.09 25.95
CA LYS A 149 8.73 0.08 24.92
C LYS A 149 9.19 -1.22 25.59
N PHE A 150 8.42 -2.30 25.45
CA PHE A 150 8.82 -3.59 25.99
C PHE A 150 10.02 -4.14 25.20
N GLU A 151 11.20 -4.13 25.81
CA GLU A 151 12.45 -4.69 25.27
C GLU A 151 12.64 -6.19 25.58
N GLY A 152 11.55 -6.97 25.57
CA GLY A 152 11.62 -8.41 25.81
C GLY A 152 11.42 -9.24 24.55
N THR A 153 11.91 -10.48 24.56
CA THR A 153 11.68 -11.43 23.47
C THR A 153 10.38 -12.20 23.73
N ILE A 154 9.40 -12.06 22.84
CA ILE A 154 8.16 -12.85 22.89
C ILE A 154 8.54 -14.29 22.53
N THR A 155 8.34 -15.22 23.46
CA THR A 155 8.81 -16.61 23.32
C THR A 155 7.70 -17.52 22.81
N ASN A 156 6.46 -17.32 23.27
CA ASN A 156 5.29 -18.07 22.82
C ASN A 156 4.09 -17.14 22.68
N MET A 157 3.29 -17.38 21.64
CA MET A 157 2.00 -16.73 21.42
C MET A 157 0.98 -17.84 21.20
N THR A 158 0.02 -17.95 22.11
CA THR A 158 -1.03 -18.97 22.03
C THR A 158 -2.32 -18.29 21.60
N LEU A 159 -2.77 -18.63 20.40
CA LEU A 159 -4.06 -18.20 19.88
C LEU A 159 -5.09 -19.28 20.17
N SER A 160 -6.12 -18.92 20.93
CA SER A 160 -7.28 -19.76 21.19
C SER A 160 -8.51 -19.11 20.59
N TYR A 161 -9.36 -19.90 19.95
CA TYR A 161 -10.62 -19.43 19.40
C TYR A 161 -11.77 -20.22 19.99
N ASP A 162 -12.74 -19.51 20.54
CA ASP A 162 -13.98 -20.09 21.03
C ASP A 162 -15.05 -20.01 19.93
N VAL A 163 -15.50 -21.19 19.48
CA VAL A 163 -16.48 -21.34 18.38
C VAL A 163 -17.89 -20.93 18.79
N GLU A 164 -18.26 -21.08 20.06
CA GLU A 164 -19.59 -20.71 20.55
C GLU A 164 -19.69 -19.19 20.77
N SER A 165 -18.62 -18.59 21.29
CA SER A 165 -18.60 -17.16 21.61
C SER A 165 -18.14 -16.28 20.44
N LYS A 166 -17.61 -16.87 19.36
CA LYS A 166 -16.98 -16.16 18.22
C LYS A 166 -15.82 -15.25 18.62
N ILE A 167 -15.12 -15.60 19.71
CA ILE A 167 -14.05 -14.77 20.29
C ILE A 167 -12.70 -15.42 20.01
N ALA A 168 -11.78 -14.65 19.42
CA ALA A 168 -10.35 -14.98 19.40
C ALA A 168 -9.67 -14.36 20.63
N SER A 169 -9.00 -15.19 21.42
CA SER A 169 -8.13 -14.76 22.51
C SER A 169 -6.69 -15.08 22.16
N VAL A 170 -5.85 -14.05 22.07
CA VAL A 170 -4.40 -14.18 21.90
C VAL A 170 -3.76 -13.94 23.25
N VAL A 171 -2.99 -14.93 23.73
CA VAL A 171 -2.19 -14.83 24.95
C VAL A 171 -0.71 -14.74 24.56
N LEU A 172 -0.02 -13.71 25.03
CA LEU A 172 1.41 -13.52 24.84
C LEU A 172 2.20 -13.96 26.08
N GLU A 173 3.20 -14.80 25.89
CA GLU A 173 4.23 -15.10 26.89
C GLU A 173 5.60 -14.57 26.42
N GLY A 174 6.18 -13.65 27.18
CA GLY A 174 7.53 -13.13 26.93
C GLY A 174 8.55 -13.65 27.93
N LYS A 175 9.83 -13.51 27.56
CA LYS A 175 10.96 -13.59 28.50
C LYS A 175 11.73 -12.27 28.50
N ASP A 176 12.21 -11.85 29.68
CA ASP A 176 13.14 -10.72 29.80
C ASP A 176 14.55 -11.09 29.30
N SER A 177 15.44 -10.10 29.20
CA SER A 177 16.86 -10.26 28.88
C SER A 177 17.66 -11.11 29.88
N ALA A 178 17.05 -11.52 31.00
CA ALA A 178 17.61 -12.39 32.03
C ALA A 178 16.99 -13.81 32.03
N GLY A 179 16.09 -14.12 31.09
CA GLY A 179 15.47 -15.44 30.92
C GLY A 179 14.23 -15.71 31.78
N ASN A 180 13.74 -14.72 32.54
CA ASN A 180 12.54 -14.86 33.37
C ASN A 180 11.27 -14.70 32.54
N LYS A 181 10.21 -15.47 32.85
CA LYS A 181 8.89 -15.29 32.22
C LYS A 181 8.32 -13.94 32.62
N VAL A 182 8.12 -13.05 31.65
CA VAL A 182 7.49 -11.74 31.86
C VAL A 182 6.29 -11.63 30.93
N ILE A 183 5.17 -11.17 31.49
CA ILE A 183 3.96 -10.88 30.73
C ILE A 183 4.20 -9.58 29.96
N PRO A 184 4.21 -9.59 28.61
CA PRO A 184 4.47 -8.38 27.84
C PRO A 184 3.29 -7.42 27.98
N LYS A 185 3.48 -6.35 28.75
CA LYS A 185 2.49 -5.26 28.87
C LYS A 185 2.71 -4.25 27.75
N ASN A 186 1.63 -3.65 27.25
CA ASN A 186 1.67 -2.59 26.23
C ASN A 186 2.31 -3.01 24.88
N VAL A 187 2.38 -4.31 24.58
CA VAL A 187 2.81 -4.78 23.27
C VAL A 187 1.66 -4.67 22.28
N LYS A 188 1.92 -4.05 21.12
CA LYS A 188 1.00 -4.00 19.98
C LYS A 188 0.90 -5.38 19.35
N VAL A 189 -0.33 -5.91 19.27
CA VAL A 189 -0.62 -7.14 18.55
C VAL A 189 -1.65 -6.84 17.48
N SER A 190 -1.35 -7.31 16.28
CA SER A 190 -2.26 -7.27 15.15
C SER A 190 -2.69 -8.70 14.83
N VAL A 191 -4.00 -8.91 14.73
CA VAL A 191 -4.60 -10.20 14.42
C VAL A 191 -5.16 -10.16 13.00
N TYR A 192 -4.80 -11.15 12.21
CA TYR A 192 -5.15 -11.29 10.81
C TYR A 192 -5.79 -12.64 10.53
N VAL A 193 -6.57 -12.72 9.46
CA VAL A 193 -6.99 -13.99 8.84
C VAL A 193 -6.21 -14.17 7.55
N LYS A 194 -5.57 -15.33 7.39
CA LYS A 194 -4.85 -15.68 6.16
C LYS A 194 -5.85 -15.85 5.02
N ARG A 195 -5.71 -15.06 3.95
CA ARG A 195 -6.51 -15.19 2.72
C ARG A 195 -5.58 -15.43 1.53
N TYR A 196 -6.17 -15.83 0.39
CA TYR A 196 -5.43 -16.13 -0.82
C TYR A 196 -4.64 -14.93 -1.37
N PHE A 197 -5.20 -13.71 -1.26
CA PHE A 197 -4.61 -12.47 -1.77
C PHE A 197 -3.96 -11.59 -0.68
N GLY A 198 -3.66 -12.16 0.50
CA GLY A 198 -3.04 -11.44 1.61
C GLY A 198 -3.72 -11.70 2.94
N ASN A 199 -3.29 -10.96 3.97
CA ASN A 199 -3.79 -11.11 5.32
C ASN A 199 -4.91 -10.09 5.58
N LEU A 200 -6.10 -10.55 5.90
CA LEU A 200 -7.24 -9.68 6.25
C LEU A 200 -7.11 -9.23 7.71
N PRO A 201 -6.92 -7.93 8.00
CA PRO A 201 -6.82 -7.45 9.38
C PRO A 201 -8.17 -7.59 10.10
N LEU A 202 -8.17 -8.23 11.26
CA LEU A 202 -9.32 -8.26 12.17
C LEU A 202 -9.18 -7.22 13.29
N CYS A 203 -7.96 -7.05 13.78
CA CYS A 203 -7.62 -6.08 14.80
C CYS A 203 -6.20 -5.60 14.55
N THR A 204 -6.02 -4.29 14.40
CA THR A 204 -4.71 -3.68 14.15
C THR A 204 -4.29 -2.90 15.39
N ASP A 205 -3.06 -3.09 15.85
CA ASP A 205 -2.39 -2.29 16.88
C ASP A 205 -3.10 -2.19 18.24
N LYS A 206 -3.84 -3.24 18.62
CA LYS A 206 -4.43 -3.28 19.96
C LYS A 206 -3.34 -3.58 20.99
N LYS A 207 -3.31 -2.78 22.04
CA LYS A 207 -2.37 -2.91 23.14
C LYS A 207 -2.79 -4.04 24.07
N THR A 208 -1.81 -4.81 24.51
CA THR A 208 -2.01 -5.95 25.40
C THR A 208 -2.36 -5.50 26.82
N ASP A 209 -3.34 -6.15 27.46
CA ASP A 209 -3.80 -5.82 28.81
C ASP A 209 -2.76 -6.19 29.91
N ASP A 210 -3.09 -5.91 31.18
CA ASP A 210 -2.25 -6.24 32.35
C ASP A 210 -1.92 -7.73 32.49
N LYS A 211 -2.60 -8.61 31.74
CA LYS A 211 -2.46 -10.07 31.75
C LYS A 211 -1.82 -10.63 30.48
N GLY A 212 -1.41 -9.81 29.52
CA GLY A 212 -0.80 -10.33 28.30
C GLY A 212 -1.83 -10.77 27.25
N MET A 213 -3.10 -10.39 27.40
CA MET A 213 -4.21 -10.87 26.58
C MET A 213 -4.81 -9.80 25.67
N ILE A 214 -5.17 -10.22 24.46
CA ILE A 214 -6.05 -9.46 23.57
C ILE A 214 -7.21 -10.36 23.17
N THR A 215 -8.40 -9.88 23.52
CA THR A 215 -9.67 -10.47 23.10
C THR A 215 -10.22 -9.64 21.94
N THR A 216 -10.49 -10.30 20.82
CA THR A 216 -11.09 -9.70 19.63
C THR A 216 -12.27 -10.57 19.20
N GLU A 217 -13.42 -9.95 18.99
CA GLU A 217 -14.58 -10.61 18.39
C GLU A 217 -14.30 -10.85 16.90
N LEU A 218 -14.38 -12.10 16.46
CA LEU A 218 -14.48 -12.38 15.04
C LEU A 218 -15.94 -12.20 14.65
N GLY A 219 -16.20 -11.27 13.72
CA GLY A 219 -17.46 -11.25 12.99
C GLY A 219 -17.66 -12.53 12.16
N ALA A 220 -18.66 -12.52 11.28
CA ALA A 220 -18.85 -13.62 10.32
C ALA A 220 -17.69 -13.62 9.30
N VAL A 221 -16.68 -14.45 9.56
CA VAL A 221 -15.51 -14.62 8.70
C VAL A 221 -15.74 -15.85 7.82
N PRO A 222 -15.78 -15.72 6.47
CA PRO A 222 -15.94 -16.87 5.57
C PRO A 222 -14.82 -17.88 5.76
N THR A 223 -15.15 -19.17 5.76
CA THR A 223 -14.22 -20.29 5.93
C THR A 223 -13.66 -20.75 4.59
N ASP A 224 -12.69 -21.68 4.62
CA ASP A 224 -12.32 -22.43 3.42
C ASP A 224 -13.35 -23.54 3.09
N THR A 225 -13.13 -24.28 2.00
CA THR A 225 -14.01 -25.37 1.56
C THR A 225 -14.15 -26.49 2.59
N ASN A 226 -13.18 -26.64 3.49
CA ASN A 226 -13.16 -27.65 4.55
C ASN A 226 -13.62 -27.09 5.91
N GLY A 227 -14.05 -25.82 5.95
CA GLY A 227 -14.46 -25.14 7.17
C GLY A 227 -13.30 -24.57 7.99
N PHE A 228 -12.05 -24.63 7.56
CA PHE A 228 -10.94 -24.06 8.32
C PHE A 228 -10.78 -22.56 8.08
N VAL A 229 -10.35 -21.87 9.14
CA VAL A 229 -9.85 -20.50 9.11
C VAL A 229 -8.49 -20.49 9.78
N THR A 230 -7.47 -20.01 9.05
CA THR A 230 -6.14 -19.78 9.61
C THR A 230 -6.05 -18.33 10.10
N ILE A 231 -5.90 -18.18 11.41
CA ILE A 231 -5.73 -16.89 12.07
C ILE A 231 -4.23 -16.73 12.35
N ILE A 232 -3.68 -15.56 12.00
CA ILE A 232 -2.30 -15.18 12.23
C ILE A 232 -2.31 -14.01 13.20
N ALA A 233 -1.66 -14.14 14.34
CA ALA A 233 -1.40 -13.00 15.21
C ALA A 233 0.08 -12.61 15.06
N THR A 234 0.34 -11.31 14.90
CA THR A 234 1.69 -10.76 14.87
C THR A 234 1.86 -9.74 15.99
N ALA A 235 3.05 -9.73 16.60
CA ALA A 235 3.41 -8.78 17.64
C ALA A 235 4.76 -8.15 17.32
N ASN A 236 5.01 -6.97 17.92
CA ASN A 236 6.24 -6.19 17.74
C ASN A 236 6.52 -5.87 16.26
N ASP A 237 5.55 -5.20 15.61
CA ASP A 237 5.62 -4.77 14.20
C ASP A 237 5.96 -5.92 13.22
N GLY A 238 5.42 -7.11 13.48
CA GLY A 238 5.56 -8.27 12.58
C GLY A 238 6.77 -9.17 12.84
N LYS A 239 7.62 -8.88 13.83
CA LYS A 239 8.81 -9.70 14.13
C LYS A 239 8.49 -11.06 14.74
N VAL A 240 7.36 -11.18 15.44
CA VAL A 240 6.90 -12.44 16.03
C VAL A 240 5.50 -12.74 15.52
N SER A 241 5.32 -13.91 14.93
CA SER A 241 4.02 -14.36 14.41
C SER A 241 3.68 -15.74 14.96
N ALA A 242 2.40 -15.97 15.26
CA ALA A 242 1.85 -17.28 15.51
C ALA A 242 0.66 -17.52 14.58
N GLU A 243 0.61 -18.73 14.02
CA GLU A 243 -0.51 -19.18 13.20
C GLU A 243 -1.31 -20.22 14.00
N ALA A 244 -2.64 -20.13 13.95
CA ALA A 244 -3.53 -21.15 14.46
C ALA A 244 -4.64 -21.41 13.43
N SER A 245 -4.86 -22.69 13.12
CA SER A 245 -5.94 -23.12 12.25
C SER A 245 -7.09 -23.64 13.09
N VAL A 246 -8.28 -23.08 12.85
CA VAL A 246 -9.49 -23.38 13.60
C VAL A 246 -10.55 -23.90 12.63
N GLN A 247 -11.25 -24.97 12.99
CA GLN A 247 -12.35 -25.51 12.20
C GLN A 247 -13.67 -24.86 12.62
N LEU A 248 -14.33 -24.19 11.69
CA LEU A 248 -15.68 -23.67 11.79
C LEU A 248 -16.58 -24.55 10.92
N ASN A 249 -17.63 -25.12 11.49
CA ASN A 249 -18.47 -26.14 10.83
C ASN A 249 -19.28 -25.62 9.63
N GLU A 250 -19.17 -24.34 9.26
CA GLU A 250 -19.82 -23.73 8.10
C GLU A 250 -18.78 -23.59 6.98
N GLY A 251 -18.62 -24.62 6.13
CA GLY A 251 -17.70 -24.60 4.99
C GLY A 251 -18.18 -23.69 3.86
N TRP A 252 -17.28 -22.93 3.24
CA TRP A 252 -17.61 -22.12 2.07
C TRP A 252 -17.80 -23.00 0.84
N THR A 253 -18.94 -22.86 0.17
CA THR A 253 -19.20 -23.53 -1.10
C THR A 253 -18.55 -22.74 -2.23
N TRP A 254 -17.56 -23.33 -2.91
CA TRP A 254 -17.00 -22.73 -4.11
C TRP A 254 -18.04 -22.76 -5.23
N GLU A 255 -18.48 -21.58 -5.64
CA GLU A 255 -19.24 -21.40 -6.88
C GLU A 255 -18.25 -21.07 -7.99
N ASN A 256 -18.31 -21.82 -9.09
CA ASN A 256 -17.48 -21.55 -10.25
C ASN A 256 -17.87 -20.21 -10.87
N PRO A 257 -16.94 -19.25 -11.00
CA PRO A 257 -17.21 -17.98 -11.69
C PRO A 257 -17.56 -18.13 -13.17
N LEU A 258 -17.48 -19.34 -13.73
CA LEU A 258 -17.86 -19.62 -15.12
C LEU A 258 -19.29 -20.18 -15.27
N ASP A 259 -19.95 -20.55 -14.18
CA ASP A 259 -21.23 -21.26 -14.23
C ASP A 259 -22.45 -20.32 -14.31
N GLY A 260 -22.29 -19.07 -13.84
CA GLY A 260 -23.33 -18.02 -13.88
C GLY A 260 -23.46 -17.26 -15.21
N GLU A 261 -24.52 -16.47 -15.35
CA GLU A 261 -24.76 -15.59 -16.50
C GLU A 261 -24.08 -14.22 -16.32
N HIS A 262 -22.78 -14.16 -16.61
CA HIS A 262 -21.95 -12.96 -16.41
C HIS A 262 -20.83 -12.90 -17.46
N MET A 263 -20.22 -11.73 -17.61
CA MET A 263 -19.34 -11.40 -18.76
C MET A 263 -18.11 -12.31 -18.89
N TRP A 264 -17.70 -12.97 -17.81
CA TRP A 264 -16.54 -13.85 -17.72
C TRP A 264 -16.89 -15.32 -17.86
N ALA A 265 -18.16 -15.67 -18.04
CA ALA A 265 -18.61 -17.05 -18.17
C ALA A 265 -18.30 -17.68 -19.53
N THR A 266 -18.56 -18.98 -19.65
CA THR A 266 -18.42 -19.69 -20.93
C THR A 266 -19.41 -19.16 -21.97
N ARG A 267 -19.10 -19.33 -23.26
CA ARG A 267 -19.94 -18.89 -24.39
C ARG A 267 -21.41 -19.30 -24.24
N ASP A 268 -21.65 -20.49 -23.71
CA ASP A 268 -23.00 -21.06 -23.59
C ASP A 268 -23.83 -20.40 -22.46
N LYS A 269 -23.21 -19.54 -21.64
CA LYS A 269 -23.84 -18.71 -20.60
C LYS A 269 -23.93 -17.23 -20.98
N THR A 270 -23.73 -16.90 -22.25
CA THR A 270 -23.79 -15.50 -22.72
C THR A 270 -25.18 -14.89 -22.48
N PRO A 271 -25.27 -13.73 -21.81
CA PRO A 271 -26.56 -13.06 -21.61
C PRO A 271 -27.27 -12.77 -22.94
N LEU A 272 -28.56 -13.12 -23.01
CA LEU A 272 -29.38 -12.99 -24.23
C LEU A 272 -29.37 -11.57 -24.81
N TRP A 273 -29.40 -10.54 -23.97
CA TRP A 273 -29.39 -9.14 -24.43
C TRP A 273 -28.10 -8.78 -25.16
N LEU A 274 -26.96 -9.34 -24.73
CA LEU A 274 -25.65 -9.10 -25.34
C LEU A 274 -25.54 -9.84 -26.68
N LEU A 275 -26.07 -11.05 -26.74
CA LEU A 275 -26.16 -11.80 -27.99
C LEU A 275 -27.06 -11.07 -29.02
N ILE A 276 -28.22 -10.57 -28.58
CA ILE A 276 -29.15 -9.82 -29.43
C ILE A 276 -28.52 -8.50 -29.90
N SER A 277 -27.84 -7.76 -29.01
CA SER A 277 -27.21 -6.50 -29.40
C SER A 277 -26.10 -6.72 -30.42
N TYR A 278 -25.21 -7.70 -30.21
CA TYR A 278 -24.18 -8.09 -31.16
C TYR A 278 -24.78 -8.47 -32.52
N LEU A 279 -25.76 -9.41 -32.54
CA LEU A 279 -26.38 -9.86 -33.78
C LEU A 279 -27.11 -8.73 -34.51
N SER A 280 -27.77 -7.82 -33.78
CA SER A 280 -28.45 -6.66 -34.38
C SER A 280 -27.48 -5.74 -35.13
N VAL A 281 -26.31 -5.48 -34.54
CA VAL A 281 -25.25 -4.67 -35.16
C VAL A 281 -24.69 -5.39 -36.37
N THR A 282 -24.37 -6.68 -36.25
CA THR A 282 -23.84 -7.48 -37.36
C THR A 282 -24.82 -7.54 -38.54
N ILE A 283 -26.10 -7.81 -38.28
CA ILE A 283 -27.14 -7.84 -39.32
C ILE A 283 -27.29 -6.46 -39.95
N GLY A 284 -27.30 -5.38 -39.15
CA GLY A 284 -27.38 -4.01 -39.65
C GLY A 284 -26.25 -3.68 -40.62
N VAL A 285 -25.00 -4.02 -40.28
CA VAL A 285 -23.83 -3.82 -41.16
C VAL A 285 -23.96 -4.64 -42.44
N MET A 286 -24.36 -5.92 -42.34
CA MET A 286 -24.55 -6.79 -43.51
C MET A 286 -25.65 -6.28 -44.45
N LEU A 287 -26.75 -5.73 -43.91
CA LEU A 287 -27.82 -5.14 -44.71
C LEU A 287 -27.35 -3.90 -45.46
N VAL A 288 -26.55 -3.03 -44.84
CA VAL A 288 -26.00 -1.84 -45.50
C VAL A 288 -25.06 -2.23 -46.64
N ILE A 289 -24.16 -3.19 -46.39
CA ILE A 289 -23.23 -3.69 -47.42
C ILE A 289 -24.01 -4.35 -48.56
N GLY A 290 -24.99 -5.20 -48.24
CA GLY A 290 -25.84 -5.86 -49.23
C GLY A 290 -26.64 -4.87 -50.06
N TRP A 291 -27.16 -3.81 -49.43
CA TRP A 291 -27.88 -2.74 -50.14
C TRP A 291 -26.97 -1.97 -51.08
N ALA A 292 -25.74 -1.62 -50.66
CA ALA A 292 -24.77 -0.96 -51.52
C ALA A 292 -24.40 -1.84 -52.74
N ALA A 293 -24.17 -3.14 -52.53
CA ALA A 293 -23.93 -4.10 -53.60
C ALA A 293 -25.10 -4.20 -54.58
N PHE A 294 -26.33 -4.23 -54.06
CA PHE A 294 -27.54 -4.21 -54.88
C PHE A 294 -27.67 -2.94 -55.72
N GLN A 295 -27.38 -1.76 -55.14
CA GLN A 295 -27.38 -0.50 -55.90
C GLN A 295 -26.33 -0.50 -57.02
N MET A 296 -25.13 -1.01 -56.74
CA MET A 296 -24.10 -1.14 -57.78
C MET A 296 -24.54 -2.05 -58.92
N PHE A 297 -25.13 -3.21 -58.59
CA PHE A 297 -25.66 -4.13 -59.60
C PHE A 297 -26.80 -3.50 -60.42
N ARG A 298 -27.69 -2.74 -59.76
CA ARG A 298 -28.76 -2.00 -60.43
C ARG A 298 -28.21 -0.95 -61.40
N ILE A 299 -27.18 -0.20 -61.01
CA ILE A 299 -26.51 0.78 -61.88
C ILE A 299 -25.81 0.08 -63.05
N TYR A 300 -25.13 -1.04 -62.80
CA TYR A 300 -24.47 -1.83 -63.85
C TYR A 300 -25.46 -2.28 -64.93
N ASN A 301 -26.61 -2.85 -64.54
CA ASN A 301 -27.62 -3.31 -65.49
C ASN A 301 -28.31 -2.17 -66.26
N LEU A 302 -28.36 -0.96 -65.69
CA LEU A 302 -28.87 0.22 -66.38
C LEU A 302 -27.87 0.80 -67.39
N ARG A 303 -26.57 0.51 -67.26
CA ARG A 303 -25.53 0.92 -68.22
C ARG A 303 -25.58 0.10 -69.52
N GLU A 304 -26.01 -1.15 -69.45
CA GLU A 304 -26.07 -2.06 -70.59
C GLU A 304 -27.38 -1.95 -71.41
N ARG A 305 -28.30 -1.07 -71.01
CA ARG A 305 -29.51 -0.71 -71.77
C ARG A 305 -29.35 0.65 -72.43
#